data_AF-A0A355DIZ1-F1
#
_entry.id   AF-A0A355DIZ1-F1
#
_cell.length_a   1.000
_cell.length_b   1.000
_cell.length_c   1.000
_cell.angle_alpha   90.00
_cell.angle_beta   90.00
_cell.angle_gamma   90.00
#
_symmetry.space_group_name_H-M   'P 1'
#
loop_
_entity.id
_entity.type
_entity.pdbx_description
1 polymer ?
#
loop_
_entity_poly.entity_id
_entity_poly.type
_entity_poly.pdbx_seq_one_letter_code
_entity_poly.pdbx_strand_id
1 'polypeptide(L)'
;AITNLLVVTDNWRDVAGTSGVTRFDGVTSVDSVPEIRDFFVADVVTAIETVAPDFRDLDEPWPKVGLIATILTIIGVVVVVLGLLMLALTRTDAYRRNIHIMGWSVVTLVGVLVGGGVLVLGLFPRLDGGQRVLDGLRPAFVEERVVGMEVGVGIVDNVTDMADPIVDAQGGAADEVIPLVELVSGATGLAPGDVLAAIEANFPHTYHLLLTLPLDQVSAEIPGLLTFVADNSDLADAGAVLAAIGENTPRLAQAITNLLVVTDGFREIPGIDPLTRFDGSPVRSIPELRDYFADDVVPGVRAVTEDFRTLDTTPPPVDVFPPLLLIVGILVIIYGVAMLTITKAMVPISVEPDEEVEEKSELAAV
;
A
#
# COMPACT_ATOMS: atom_id res chain seq x y z
N ALA A 1 -11.39 -1.70 29.20
CA ALA A 1 -12.53 -0.75 29.21
C ALA A 1 -12.20 0.62 29.83
N ILE A 2 -12.16 0.81 31.17
CA ILE A 2 -12.08 2.16 31.78
C ILE A 2 -10.83 2.95 31.38
N THR A 3 -9.64 2.34 31.41
CA THR A 3 -8.40 2.99 30.96
C THR A 3 -8.51 3.46 29.51
N ASN A 4 -9.04 2.59 28.63
CA ASN A 4 -9.20 2.91 27.22
C ASN A 4 -10.31 3.96 26.98
N LEU A 5 -11.35 4.00 27.82
CA LEU A 5 -12.37 5.04 27.76
C LEU A 5 -11.79 6.43 27.99
N LEU A 6 -10.86 6.59 28.94
CA LEU A 6 -10.16 7.86 29.16
C LEU A 6 -9.32 8.22 27.94
N VAL A 7 -8.55 7.27 27.42
CA VAL A 7 -7.73 7.44 26.20
C VAL A 7 -8.60 7.85 25.02
N VAL A 8 -9.71 7.17 24.76
CA VAL A 8 -10.62 7.49 23.65
C VAL A 8 -11.25 8.86 23.83
N THR A 9 -11.68 9.20 25.05
CA THR A 9 -12.34 10.49 25.31
C THR A 9 -11.38 11.67 25.13
N ASP A 10 -10.15 11.54 25.63
CA ASP A 10 -9.12 12.57 25.51
C ASP A 10 -8.66 12.71 24.05
N ASN A 11 -8.46 11.58 23.35
CA ASN A 11 -7.96 11.59 21.98
C ASN A 11 -9.03 11.84 20.91
N TRP A 12 -10.32 11.86 21.25
CA TRP A 12 -11.37 12.06 20.24
C TRP A 12 -11.25 13.42 19.51
N ARG A 13 -10.77 14.44 20.24
CA ARG A 13 -10.60 15.82 19.74
C ARG A 13 -9.15 16.24 19.52
N ASP A 14 -8.20 15.51 20.11
CA ASP A 14 -6.76 15.79 20.01
C ASP A 14 -6.01 14.46 20.06
N VAL A 15 -5.83 13.86 18.89
CA VAL A 15 -5.17 12.56 18.73
C VAL A 15 -3.68 12.74 19.03
N ALA A 16 -3.25 12.21 20.18
CA ALA A 16 -1.86 12.28 20.59
C ALA A 16 -0.95 11.63 19.54
N GLY A 17 -0.06 12.42 18.93
CA GLY A 17 0.89 11.96 17.91
C GLY A 17 0.55 12.34 16.47
N THR A 18 -0.60 13.00 16.23
CA THR A 18 -0.92 13.58 14.91
C THR A 18 -0.59 15.08 14.80
N SER A 19 0.12 15.63 15.79
CA SER A 19 0.59 17.02 15.73
C SER A 19 1.46 17.27 14.50
N GLY A 20 1.00 18.16 13.61
CA GLY A 20 1.68 18.49 12.36
C GLY A 20 1.28 17.62 11.16
N VAL A 21 0.39 16.64 11.34
CA VAL A 21 -0.23 15.92 10.23
C VAL A 21 -1.23 16.84 9.53
N THR A 22 -1.15 16.90 8.21
CA THR A 22 -2.07 17.68 7.39
C THR A 22 -2.68 16.83 6.29
N ARG A 23 -3.83 17.27 5.77
CA ARG A 23 -4.42 16.80 4.52
C ARG A 23 -3.47 17.01 3.35
N PHE A 24 -3.81 16.45 2.20
CA PHE A 24 -2.98 16.54 0.99
C PHE A 24 -2.79 17.97 0.48
N ASP A 25 -3.63 18.91 0.90
CA ASP A 25 -3.45 20.35 0.68
C ASP A 25 -2.26 20.98 1.44
N GLY A 26 -1.68 20.27 2.42
CA GLY A 26 -0.54 20.75 3.20
C GLY A 26 -0.88 21.82 4.26
N VAL A 27 -2.16 22.14 4.45
CA VAL A 27 -2.61 23.26 5.30
C VAL A 27 -3.65 22.83 6.31
N THR A 28 -4.60 21.98 5.93
CA THR A 28 -5.67 21.53 6.82
C THR A 28 -5.12 20.49 7.78
N SER A 29 -5.17 20.74 9.09
CA SER A 29 -4.69 19.81 10.11
C SER A 29 -5.57 18.56 10.22
N VAL A 30 -4.96 17.48 10.70
CA VAL A 30 -5.63 16.19 10.95
C VAL A 30 -5.32 15.78 12.39
N ASP A 31 -6.13 16.25 13.32
CA ASP A 31 -5.87 16.18 14.76
C ASP A 31 -7.03 15.58 15.56
N SER A 32 -8.14 15.26 14.91
CA SER A 32 -9.28 14.60 15.52
C SER A 32 -9.75 13.38 14.74
N VAL A 33 -10.50 12.48 15.38
CA VAL A 33 -11.07 11.28 14.74
C VAL A 33 -11.92 11.63 13.50
N PRO A 34 -12.79 12.66 13.51
CA PRO A 34 -13.52 13.08 12.30
C PRO A 34 -12.60 13.55 11.16
N GLU A 35 -11.53 14.28 11.46
CA GLU A 35 -10.58 14.75 10.45
C GLU A 35 -9.76 13.59 9.88
N ILE A 36 -9.38 12.60 10.69
CA ILE A 36 -8.73 11.37 10.23
C ILE A 36 -9.64 10.63 9.24
N ARG A 37 -10.93 10.47 9.56
CA ARG A 37 -11.90 9.87 8.63
C ARG A 37 -11.93 10.64 7.31
N ASP A 38 -12.06 11.97 7.38
CA ASP A 38 -12.17 12.79 6.19
C ASP A 38 -10.87 12.76 5.36
N PHE A 39 -9.71 12.70 6.01
CA PHE A 39 -8.41 12.48 5.38
C PHE A 39 -8.36 11.15 4.61
N PHE A 40 -8.77 10.04 5.22
CA PHE A 40 -8.80 8.75 4.52
C PHE A 40 -9.75 8.76 3.32
N VAL A 41 -10.98 9.25 3.51
CA VAL A 41 -12.01 9.22 2.47
C VAL A 41 -11.71 10.18 1.32
N ALA A 42 -11.32 11.42 1.62
CA ALA A 42 -11.18 12.45 0.59
C ALA A 42 -9.79 12.45 -0.06
N ASP A 43 -8.74 12.10 0.68
CA ASP A 43 -7.37 12.23 0.19
C ASP A 43 -6.79 10.85 -0.17
N VAL A 44 -6.72 9.93 0.78
CA VAL A 44 -6.04 8.64 0.59
C VAL A 44 -6.77 7.76 -0.43
N VAL A 45 -8.07 7.54 -0.27
CA VAL A 45 -8.87 6.72 -1.19
C VAL A 45 -8.87 7.33 -2.60
N THR A 46 -9.12 8.64 -2.70
CA THR A 46 -9.10 9.35 -3.99
C THR A 46 -7.74 9.24 -4.69
N ALA A 47 -6.64 9.37 -3.95
CA ALA A 47 -5.29 9.23 -4.51
C ALA A 47 -5.04 7.81 -5.01
N ILE A 48 -5.39 6.79 -4.23
CA ILE A 48 -5.29 5.38 -4.62
C ILE A 48 -6.12 5.10 -5.88
N GLU A 49 -7.38 5.55 -5.93
CA GLU A 49 -8.25 5.37 -7.11
C GLU A 49 -7.66 6.05 -8.36
N THR A 50 -7.04 7.22 -8.18
CA THR A 50 -6.41 7.96 -9.27
C THR A 50 -5.21 7.21 -9.87
N VAL A 51 -4.38 6.57 -9.03
CA VAL A 51 -3.15 5.89 -9.48
C VAL A 51 -3.34 4.38 -9.72
N ALA A 52 -4.48 3.80 -9.35
CA ALA A 52 -4.75 2.37 -9.52
C ALA A 52 -4.57 1.85 -10.97
N PRO A 53 -4.96 2.61 -12.03
CA PRO A 53 -4.67 2.20 -13.41
C PRO A 53 -3.16 2.09 -13.69
N ASP A 54 -2.37 3.04 -13.19
CA ASP A 54 -0.92 3.09 -13.43
C ASP A 54 -0.17 1.95 -12.71
N PHE A 55 -0.66 1.49 -11.55
CA PHE A 55 -0.14 0.27 -10.91
C PHE A 55 -0.32 -0.98 -11.77
N ARG A 56 -1.43 -1.08 -12.49
CA ARG A 56 -1.70 -2.21 -13.38
C ARG A 56 -0.70 -2.26 -14.53
N ASP A 57 -0.36 -1.10 -15.07
CA ASP A 57 0.62 -0.95 -16.15
C ASP A 57 2.05 -1.35 -15.70
N LEU A 58 2.35 -1.33 -14.39
CA LEU A 58 3.63 -1.83 -13.85
C LEU A 58 3.70 -3.37 -13.81
N ASP A 59 2.58 -4.06 -13.62
CA ASP A 59 2.55 -5.53 -13.52
C ASP A 59 2.24 -6.23 -14.85
N GLU A 60 1.51 -5.56 -15.76
CA GLU A 60 1.10 -6.10 -17.06
C GLU A 60 1.51 -5.19 -18.23
N PRO A 61 2.01 -5.70 -19.37
CA PRO A 61 2.27 -7.12 -19.72
C PRO A 61 3.62 -7.69 -19.19
N TRP A 62 3.86 -9.00 -19.33
CA TRP A 62 5.15 -9.61 -18.98
C TRP A 62 6.33 -9.01 -19.76
N PRO A 63 7.54 -8.91 -19.18
CA PRO A 63 7.96 -9.27 -17.82
C PRO A 63 7.64 -8.20 -16.78
N LYS A 64 7.45 -8.59 -15.51
CA LYS A 64 7.24 -7.66 -14.38
C LYS A 64 8.36 -6.63 -14.30
N VAL A 65 8.06 -5.38 -13.91
CA VAL A 65 9.06 -4.30 -13.84
C VAL A 65 10.28 -4.67 -12.98
N GLY A 66 10.09 -5.37 -11.85
CA GLY A 66 11.19 -5.84 -11.01
C GLY A 66 12.17 -6.80 -11.71
N LEU A 67 11.74 -7.52 -12.75
CA LEU A 67 12.61 -8.41 -13.53
C LEU A 67 13.42 -7.66 -14.59
N ILE A 68 12.98 -6.47 -15.01
CA ILE A 68 13.62 -5.70 -16.09
C ILE A 68 15.05 -5.34 -15.71
N ALA A 69 15.27 -4.87 -14.48
CA ALA A 69 16.61 -4.57 -13.97
C ALA A 69 17.52 -5.80 -14.01
N THR A 70 17.01 -6.97 -13.65
CA THR A 70 17.76 -8.24 -13.69
C THR A 70 18.10 -8.64 -15.13
N ILE A 71 17.14 -8.55 -16.05
CA ILE A 71 17.34 -8.84 -17.47
C ILE A 71 18.43 -7.92 -18.06
N LEU A 72 18.33 -6.61 -17.81
CA LEU A 72 19.30 -5.63 -18.29
C LEU A 72 20.69 -5.87 -17.70
N THR A 73 20.78 -6.26 -16.42
CA THR A 73 22.05 -6.59 -15.78
C THR A 73 22.69 -7.83 -16.40
N ILE A 74 21.91 -8.88 -16.66
CA ILE A 74 22.40 -10.10 -17.34
C ILE A 74 22.93 -9.74 -18.74
N ILE A 75 22.19 -8.94 -19.50
CA ILE A 75 22.64 -8.45 -20.81
C ILE A 75 23.97 -7.69 -20.65
N GLY A 76 24.05 -6.75 -19.71
CA GLY A 76 25.27 -5.99 -19.44
C GLY A 76 26.47 -6.87 -19.09
N VAL A 77 26.30 -7.89 -18.24
CA VAL A 77 27.38 -8.84 -17.89
C VAL A 77 27.84 -9.62 -19.11
N VAL A 78 26.92 -10.13 -19.93
CA VAL A 78 27.26 -10.85 -21.17
C VAL A 78 28.08 -9.96 -22.10
N VAL A 79 27.72 -8.68 -22.22
CA VAL A 79 28.44 -7.69 -23.03
C VAL A 79 29.85 -7.49 -22.51
N VAL A 80 30.03 -7.30 -21.20
CA VAL A 80 31.34 -7.09 -20.57
C VAL A 80 32.22 -8.32 -20.76
N VAL A 81 31.71 -9.53 -20.50
CA VAL A 81 32.45 -10.77 -20.67
C VAL A 81 32.90 -10.94 -22.12
N LEU A 82 32.00 -10.69 -23.08
CA LEU A 82 32.33 -10.81 -24.50
C LEU A 82 33.34 -9.75 -24.95
N GLY A 83 33.23 -8.53 -24.46
CA GLY A 83 34.22 -7.46 -24.68
C GLY A 83 35.62 -7.83 -24.14
N LEU A 84 35.69 -8.39 -22.93
CA LEU A 84 36.93 -8.86 -22.32
C LEU A 84 37.53 -10.05 -23.09
N LEU A 85 36.68 -10.98 -23.56
CA LEU A 85 37.10 -12.12 -24.37
C LEU A 85 37.68 -11.66 -25.70
N MET A 86 37.04 -10.69 -26.36
CA MET A 86 37.57 -10.07 -27.58
C MET A 86 38.92 -9.38 -27.33
N LEU A 87 39.06 -8.66 -26.22
CA LEU A 87 40.31 -8.01 -25.82
C LEU A 87 41.44 -9.00 -25.50
N ALA A 88 41.11 -10.17 -24.94
CA ALA A 88 42.08 -11.23 -24.73
C ALA A 88 42.53 -11.86 -26.06
N LEU A 89 41.59 -12.08 -26.99
CA LEU A 89 41.88 -12.64 -28.31
C LEU A 89 42.69 -11.70 -29.22
N THR A 90 42.55 -10.38 -29.08
CA THR A 90 43.39 -9.42 -29.81
C THR A 90 44.86 -9.43 -29.38
N ARG A 91 45.19 -10.01 -28.21
CA ARG A 91 46.58 -10.17 -27.75
C ARG A 91 47.27 -11.42 -28.28
N THR A 92 46.54 -12.30 -28.97
CA THR A 92 47.10 -13.52 -29.57
C THR A 92 47.27 -13.37 -31.08
N ASP A 93 48.35 -13.94 -31.65
CA ASP A 93 48.66 -13.91 -33.10
C ASP A 93 47.61 -14.59 -34.01
N ALA A 94 46.53 -15.12 -33.44
CA ALA A 94 45.34 -15.62 -34.14
C ALA A 94 44.49 -14.48 -34.74
N TYR A 95 45.13 -13.41 -35.20
CA TYR A 95 44.52 -12.15 -35.61
C TYR A 95 43.97 -12.25 -37.05
N ARG A 96 42.77 -12.81 -37.19
CA ARG A 96 42.09 -12.98 -38.49
C ARG A 96 40.91 -12.00 -38.61
N ARG A 97 40.74 -11.40 -39.80
CA ARG A 97 39.63 -10.51 -40.26
C ARG A 97 38.25 -10.80 -39.63
N ASN A 98 37.95 -12.07 -39.40
CA ASN A 98 36.67 -12.50 -38.85
C ASN A 98 36.43 -12.04 -37.39
N ILE A 99 37.49 -11.87 -36.59
CA ILE A 99 37.35 -11.52 -35.16
C ILE A 99 36.91 -10.07 -34.96
N HIS A 100 37.40 -9.11 -35.76
CA HIS A 100 36.93 -7.71 -35.67
C HIS A 100 35.51 -7.54 -36.17
N ILE A 101 35.17 -8.19 -37.29
CA ILE A 101 33.81 -8.17 -37.82
C ILE A 101 32.86 -8.81 -36.79
N MET A 102 33.27 -9.90 -36.14
CA MET A 102 32.51 -10.54 -35.07
C MET A 102 32.36 -9.62 -33.84
N GLY A 103 33.44 -8.98 -33.39
CA GLY A 103 33.42 -8.03 -32.28
C GLY A 103 32.44 -6.88 -32.49
N TRP A 104 32.56 -6.18 -33.62
CA TRP A 104 31.66 -5.06 -33.91
C TRP A 104 30.22 -5.50 -34.19
N SER A 105 30.01 -6.69 -34.76
CA SER A 105 28.66 -7.25 -34.93
C SER A 105 27.97 -7.49 -33.59
N VAL A 106 28.70 -7.93 -32.57
CA VAL A 106 28.14 -8.11 -31.23
C VAL A 106 27.82 -6.77 -30.59
N VAL A 107 28.69 -5.76 -30.70
CA VAL A 107 28.41 -4.40 -30.20
C VAL A 107 27.13 -3.84 -30.84
N THR A 108 26.98 -3.96 -32.17
CA THR A 108 25.75 -3.54 -32.86
C THR A 108 24.53 -4.33 -32.38
N LEU A 109 24.64 -5.66 -32.24
CA LEU A 109 23.56 -6.50 -31.74
C LEU A 109 23.11 -6.07 -30.34
N VAL A 110 24.05 -5.72 -29.47
CA VAL A 110 23.77 -5.25 -28.11
C VAL A 110 23.02 -3.92 -28.15
N GLY A 111 23.44 -2.98 -28.99
CA GLY A 111 22.71 -1.73 -29.18
C GLY A 111 21.28 -1.96 -29.67
N VAL A 112 21.07 -2.92 -30.58
CA VAL A 112 19.74 -3.34 -31.05
C VAL A 112 18.93 -3.99 -29.92
N LEU A 113 19.54 -4.85 -29.10
CA LEU A 113 18.86 -5.51 -27.98
C LEU A 113 18.45 -4.50 -26.89
N VAL A 114 19.32 -3.54 -26.56
CA VAL A 114 19.01 -2.50 -25.58
C VAL A 114 17.94 -1.55 -26.12
N GLY A 115 18.16 -0.95 -27.31
CA GLY A 115 17.22 0.00 -27.89
C GLY A 115 15.89 -0.63 -28.29
N GLY A 116 15.93 -1.82 -28.89
CA GLY A 116 14.73 -2.61 -29.22
C GLY A 116 14.03 -3.14 -27.97
N GLY A 117 14.77 -3.53 -26.94
CA GLY A 117 14.23 -3.96 -25.65
C GLY A 117 13.40 -2.88 -24.97
N VAL A 118 13.81 -1.61 -25.05
CA VAL A 118 13.02 -0.47 -24.53
C VAL A 118 11.61 -0.44 -25.15
N LEU A 119 11.50 -0.71 -26.45
CA LEU A 119 10.22 -0.70 -27.18
C LEU A 119 9.42 -1.98 -26.95
N VAL A 120 10.07 -3.15 -27.03
CA VAL A 120 9.43 -4.48 -26.88
C VAL A 120 8.88 -4.67 -25.46
N LEU A 121 9.62 -4.20 -24.46
CA LEU A 121 9.19 -4.25 -23.06
C LEU A 121 8.22 -3.12 -22.69
N GLY A 122 7.93 -2.19 -23.60
CA GLY A 122 7.05 -1.06 -23.35
C GLY A 122 7.52 -0.18 -22.18
N LEU A 123 8.83 0.07 -22.04
CA LEU A 123 9.37 0.75 -20.85
C LEU A 123 8.84 2.18 -20.67
N PHE A 124 8.49 2.86 -21.76
CA PHE A 124 7.94 4.23 -21.72
C PHE A 124 6.65 4.31 -20.91
N PRO A 125 5.52 3.69 -21.32
CA PRO A 125 4.27 3.78 -20.57
C PRO A 125 4.39 3.23 -19.14
N ARG A 126 5.24 2.22 -18.91
CA ARG A 126 5.40 1.62 -17.58
C ARG A 126 6.13 2.52 -16.60
N LEU A 127 7.28 3.05 -16.99
CA LEU A 127 8.07 3.88 -16.10
C LEU A 127 7.46 5.29 -15.96
N ASP A 128 6.73 5.76 -16.97
CA ASP A 128 5.86 6.96 -16.88
C ASP A 128 4.70 6.73 -15.89
N GLY A 129 4.00 5.59 -15.98
CA GLY A 129 2.99 5.21 -14.99
C GLY A 129 3.56 5.08 -13.58
N GLY A 130 4.74 4.47 -13.44
CA GLY A 130 5.47 4.41 -12.16
C GLY A 130 5.78 5.80 -11.61
N GLN A 131 6.19 6.75 -12.45
CA GLN A 131 6.43 8.12 -12.05
C GLN A 131 5.12 8.82 -11.63
N ARG A 132 4.00 8.59 -12.34
CA ARG A 132 2.68 9.10 -11.93
C ARG A 132 2.21 8.54 -10.60
N VAL A 133 2.45 7.25 -10.32
CA VAL A 133 2.19 6.64 -9.01
C VAL A 133 3.01 7.33 -7.92
N LEU A 134 4.32 7.54 -8.16
CA LEU A 134 5.19 8.25 -7.22
C LEU A 134 4.68 9.67 -6.97
N ASP A 135 4.42 10.45 -8.02
CA ASP A 135 3.97 11.83 -7.86
C ASP A 135 2.58 11.94 -7.21
N GLY A 136 1.66 11.03 -7.54
CA GLY A 136 0.31 11.00 -6.98
C GLY A 136 0.25 10.57 -5.51
N LEU A 137 1.12 9.65 -5.10
CA LEU A 137 1.19 9.16 -3.72
C LEU A 137 2.23 9.88 -2.86
N ARG A 138 3.08 10.74 -3.42
CA ARG A 138 4.08 11.52 -2.65
C ARG A 138 3.49 12.20 -1.42
N PRO A 139 2.30 12.83 -1.47
CA PRO A 139 1.71 13.43 -0.28
C PRO A 139 1.32 12.40 0.80
N ALA A 140 1.09 11.14 0.46
CA ALA A 140 0.73 10.10 1.43
C ALA A 140 1.93 9.61 2.25
N PHE A 141 3.13 9.59 1.64
CA PHE A 141 4.34 8.99 2.21
C PHE A 141 5.31 9.99 2.85
N VAL A 142 4.81 11.18 3.22
CA VAL A 142 5.58 12.12 4.06
C VAL A 142 5.77 11.49 5.45
N GLU A 143 6.98 11.59 6.02
CA GLU A 143 7.37 10.89 7.26
C GLU A 143 6.41 11.19 8.43
N GLU A 144 6.09 12.47 8.63
CA GLU A 144 5.14 12.89 9.66
C GLU A 144 3.74 12.31 9.46
N ARG A 145 3.31 12.11 8.21
CA ARG A 145 2.00 11.53 7.89
C ARG A 145 1.97 10.03 8.11
N VAL A 146 3.04 9.32 7.76
CA VAL A 146 3.14 7.88 8.02
C VAL A 146 3.06 7.59 9.51
N VAL A 147 3.81 8.36 10.32
CA VAL A 147 3.74 8.29 11.79
C VAL A 147 2.33 8.63 12.29
N GLY A 148 1.73 9.70 11.77
CA GLY A 148 0.36 10.09 12.13
C GLY A 148 -0.69 9.04 11.80
N MET A 149 -0.59 8.38 10.64
CA MET A 149 -1.48 7.29 10.24
C MET A 149 -1.34 6.07 11.15
N GLU A 150 -0.11 5.70 11.53
CA GLU A 150 0.15 4.61 12.48
C GLU A 150 -0.47 4.89 13.85
N VAL A 151 -0.30 6.11 14.36
CA VAL A 151 -0.94 6.56 15.61
C VAL A 151 -2.47 6.55 15.49
N GLY A 152 -3.01 7.01 14.37
CA GLY A 152 -4.45 7.01 14.11
C GLY A 152 -5.05 5.60 14.13
N VAL A 153 -4.33 4.60 13.58
CA VAL A 153 -4.71 3.18 13.71
C VAL A 153 -4.70 2.73 15.16
N GLY A 154 -3.73 3.16 15.97
CA GLY A 154 -3.70 2.87 17.41
C GLY A 154 -4.94 3.35 18.18
N ILE A 155 -5.67 4.36 17.69
CA ILE A 155 -6.98 4.72 18.26
C ILE A 155 -8.02 3.64 17.98
N VAL A 156 -8.01 3.04 16.80
CA VAL A 156 -8.92 1.94 16.46
C VAL A 156 -8.72 0.77 17.42
N ASP A 157 -7.48 0.45 17.77
CA ASP A 157 -7.16 -0.55 18.80
C ASP A 157 -7.78 -0.17 20.14
N ASN A 158 -7.53 1.05 20.63
CA ASN A 158 -8.05 1.51 21.92
C ASN A 158 -9.59 1.54 21.96
N VAL A 159 -10.24 1.99 20.88
CA VAL A 159 -11.70 2.00 20.75
C VAL A 159 -12.23 0.57 20.75
N THR A 160 -11.60 -0.33 20.02
CA THR A 160 -12.03 -1.74 19.95
C THR A 160 -11.88 -2.42 21.31
N ASP A 161 -10.74 -2.25 21.99
CA ASP A 161 -10.49 -2.82 23.33
C ASP A 161 -11.36 -2.19 24.43
N MET A 162 -11.83 -0.96 24.21
CA MET A 162 -12.84 -0.33 25.08
C MET A 162 -14.23 -0.90 24.81
N ALA A 163 -14.60 -1.03 23.53
CA ALA A 163 -15.93 -1.37 23.09
C ALA A 163 -16.23 -2.87 23.21
N ASP A 164 -15.27 -3.76 22.92
CA ASP A 164 -15.45 -5.21 22.93
C ASP A 164 -16.06 -5.73 24.24
N PRO A 165 -15.55 -5.35 25.44
CA PRO A 165 -16.14 -5.79 26.70
C PRO A 165 -17.55 -5.27 26.97
N ILE A 166 -17.92 -4.14 26.38
CA ILE A 166 -19.12 -3.36 26.70
C ILE A 166 -20.27 -3.66 25.72
N VAL A 167 -19.93 -3.80 24.45
CA VAL A 167 -20.88 -3.93 23.35
C VAL A 167 -21.48 -5.32 23.30
N ASP A 168 -20.68 -6.35 23.53
CA ASP A 168 -21.05 -7.74 23.32
C ASP A 168 -21.05 -8.53 24.63
N ALA A 169 -22.04 -9.41 24.80
CA ALA A 169 -22.06 -10.39 25.89
C ALA A 169 -20.76 -11.22 25.97
N GLN A 170 -20.14 -11.57 24.85
CA GLN A 170 -18.88 -12.32 24.78
C GLN A 170 -17.68 -11.51 25.28
N GLY A 171 -17.79 -10.19 25.32
CA GLY A 171 -16.76 -9.29 25.84
C GLY A 171 -16.62 -9.35 27.37
N GLY A 172 -17.61 -9.91 28.08
CA GLY A 172 -17.49 -10.36 29.46
C GLY A 172 -17.64 -9.28 30.55
N ALA A 173 -17.73 -7.98 30.23
CA ALA A 173 -17.84 -6.96 31.29
C ALA A 173 -19.15 -7.07 32.09
N ALA A 174 -20.23 -7.58 31.47
CA ALA A 174 -21.50 -7.84 32.16
C ALA A 174 -21.33 -8.90 33.27
N ASP A 175 -20.52 -9.95 33.02
CA ASP A 175 -20.24 -11.01 34.00
C ASP A 175 -19.39 -10.50 35.18
N GLU A 176 -18.66 -9.40 34.99
CA GLU A 176 -17.82 -8.77 36.03
C GLU A 176 -18.57 -7.79 36.95
N VAL A 177 -19.83 -7.46 36.66
CA VAL A 177 -20.62 -6.51 37.49
C VAL A 177 -20.84 -7.06 38.91
N ILE A 178 -21.17 -8.35 39.05
CA ILE A 178 -21.36 -8.97 40.36
C ILE A 178 -20.05 -9.05 41.16
N PRO A 179 -18.93 -9.55 40.59
CA PRO A 179 -17.61 -9.46 41.22
C PRO A 179 -17.21 -8.04 41.66
N LEU A 180 -17.54 -7.02 40.86
CA LEU A 180 -17.29 -5.62 41.23
C LEU A 180 -18.07 -5.21 42.50
N VAL A 181 -19.35 -5.59 42.59
CA VAL A 181 -20.18 -5.32 43.78
C VAL A 181 -19.59 -6.01 45.01
N GLU A 182 -19.13 -7.26 44.88
CA GLU A 182 -18.47 -7.99 45.96
C GLU A 182 -17.15 -7.33 46.40
N LEU A 183 -16.35 -6.86 45.43
CA LEU A 183 -15.10 -6.15 45.71
C LEU A 183 -15.36 -4.84 46.47
N VAL A 184 -16.33 -4.04 46.03
CA VAL A 184 -16.70 -2.79 46.69
C VAL A 184 -17.31 -3.05 48.07
N SER A 185 -18.13 -4.10 48.20
CA SER A 185 -18.67 -4.55 49.49
C SER A 185 -17.55 -4.87 50.48
N GLY A 186 -16.55 -5.65 50.06
CA GLY A 186 -15.39 -5.98 50.88
C GLY A 186 -14.54 -4.76 51.27
N ALA A 187 -14.39 -3.79 50.36
CA ALA A 187 -13.60 -2.58 50.61
C ALA A 187 -14.31 -1.55 51.51
N THR A 188 -15.64 -1.45 51.42
CA THR A 188 -16.44 -0.42 52.12
C THR A 188 -17.09 -0.94 53.40
N GLY A 189 -17.23 -2.26 53.54
CA GLY A 189 -18.02 -2.88 54.60
C GLY A 189 -19.54 -2.78 54.41
N LEU A 190 -20.01 -2.26 53.27
CA LEU A 190 -21.43 -2.23 52.91
C LEU A 190 -21.90 -3.62 52.48
N ALA A 191 -23.17 -3.96 52.72
CA ALA A 191 -23.74 -5.18 52.16
C ALA A 191 -23.90 -5.04 50.63
N PRO A 192 -23.84 -6.14 49.84
CA PRO A 192 -23.92 -6.07 48.37
C PRO A 192 -25.13 -5.30 47.82
N GLY A 193 -26.31 -5.46 48.43
CA GLY A 193 -27.51 -4.70 48.04
C GLY A 193 -27.40 -3.20 48.33
N ASP A 194 -26.70 -2.83 49.41
CA ASP A 194 -26.46 -1.43 49.78
C ASP A 194 -25.38 -0.80 48.90
N VAL A 195 -24.44 -1.60 48.37
CA VAL A 195 -23.42 -1.13 47.43
C VAL A 195 -24.06 -0.60 46.16
N LEU A 196 -24.98 -1.35 45.53
CA LEU A 196 -25.65 -0.88 44.31
C LEU A 196 -26.49 0.38 44.57
N ALA A 197 -27.23 0.42 45.68
CA ALA A 197 -27.99 1.61 46.06
C ALA A 197 -27.07 2.83 46.33
N ALA A 198 -25.89 2.60 46.92
CA ALA A 198 -24.90 3.65 47.12
C ALA A 198 -24.27 4.12 45.79
N ILE A 199 -24.02 3.21 44.84
CA ILE A 199 -23.55 3.56 43.50
C ILE A 199 -24.63 4.36 42.76
N GLU A 200 -25.91 3.94 42.81
CA GLU A 200 -27.03 4.69 42.22
C GLU A 200 -27.13 6.11 42.80
N ALA A 201 -27.06 6.25 44.13
CA ALA A 201 -27.22 7.54 44.80
C ALA A 201 -26.05 8.51 44.56
N ASN A 202 -24.82 8.01 44.47
CA ASN A 202 -23.62 8.86 44.39
C ASN A 202 -23.02 8.93 42.97
N PHE A 203 -23.24 7.91 42.15
CA PHE A 203 -22.68 7.74 40.80
C PHE A 203 -23.75 7.23 39.81
N PRO A 204 -24.88 7.95 39.65
CA PRO A 204 -26.04 7.46 38.90
C PRO A 204 -25.72 7.09 37.45
N HIS A 205 -24.80 7.82 36.79
CA HIS A 205 -24.39 7.48 35.41
C HIS A 205 -23.60 6.19 35.33
N THR A 206 -22.71 5.92 36.29
CA THR A 206 -21.97 4.66 36.36
C THR A 206 -22.91 3.52 36.69
N TYR A 207 -23.85 3.72 37.61
CA TYR A 207 -24.89 2.73 37.90
C TYR A 207 -25.67 2.32 36.65
N HIS A 208 -26.20 3.30 35.91
CA HIS A 208 -26.93 3.01 34.68
C HIS A 208 -26.06 2.36 33.61
N LEU A 209 -24.79 2.76 33.48
CA LEU A 209 -23.85 2.09 32.58
C LEU A 209 -23.71 0.60 32.92
N LEU A 210 -23.50 0.26 34.19
CA LEU A 210 -23.37 -1.13 34.64
C LEU A 210 -24.64 -1.95 34.39
N LEU A 211 -25.81 -1.34 34.50
CA LEU A 211 -27.10 -1.98 34.19
C LEU A 211 -27.34 -2.17 32.70
N THR A 212 -26.74 -1.33 31.85
CA THR A 212 -26.89 -1.41 30.39
C THR A 212 -25.93 -2.41 29.73
N LEU A 213 -25.09 -3.10 30.51
CA LEU A 213 -24.18 -4.10 29.96
C LEU A 213 -24.87 -5.46 29.81
N PRO A 214 -24.67 -6.17 28.67
CA PRO A 214 -24.00 -5.71 27.44
C PRO A 214 -24.93 -4.87 26.54
N LEU A 215 -24.36 -3.98 25.73
CA LEU A 215 -25.16 -3.05 24.91
C LEU A 215 -25.94 -3.73 23.78
N ASP A 216 -25.49 -4.88 23.27
CA ASP A 216 -26.20 -5.68 22.26
C ASP A 216 -27.60 -6.10 22.74
N GLN A 217 -27.74 -6.44 24.02
CA GLN A 217 -29.04 -6.75 24.64
C GLN A 217 -29.92 -5.51 24.72
N VAL A 218 -29.37 -4.35 25.09
CA VAL A 218 -30.10 -3.09 25.11
C VAL A 218 -30.58 -2.73 23.70
N SER A 219 -29.71 -2.86 22.69
CA SER A 219 -30.05 -2.63 21.29
C SER A 219 -31.17 -3.55 20.80
N ALA A 220 -31.14 -4.83 21.18
CA ALA A 220 -32.17 -5.80 20.80
C ALA A 220 -33.57 -5.45 21.33
N GLU A 221 -33.67 -4.71 22.44
CA GLU A 221 -34.94 -4.25 23.02
C GLU A 221 -35.51 -3.00 22.34
N ILE A 222 -34.65 -2.16 21.72
CA ILE A 222 -35.07 -0.88 21.13
C ILE A 222 -36.19 -1.03 20.09
N PRO A 223 -36.11 -1.96 19.11
CA PRO A 223 -37.21 -2.14 18.16
C PRO A 223 -38.54 -2.46 18.84
N GLY A 224 -38.51 -3.33 19.86
CA GLY A 224 -39.69 -3.67 20.65
C GLY A 224 -40.25 -2.47 21.43
N LEU A 225 -39.38 -1.65 22.01
CA LEU A 225 -39.76 -0.40 22.66
C LEU A 225 -40.42 0.59 21.69
N LEU A 226 -39.86 0.76 20.48
CA LEU A 226 -40.42 1.65 19.46
C LEU A 226 -41.78 1.14 18.97
N THR A 227 -41.93 -0.18 18.76
CA THR A 227 -43.23 -0.79 18.44
C THR A 227 -44.22 -0.59 19.57
N PHE A 228 -43.83 -0.79 20.83
CA PHE A 228 -44.70 -0.57 21.97
C PHE A 228 -45.19 0.89 22.04
N VAL A 229 -44.31 1.87 21.81
CA VAL A 229 -44.71 3.28 21.76
C VAL A 229 -45.66 3.55 20.60
N ALA A 230 -45.41 2.98 19.41
CA ALA A 230 -46.31 3.10 18.27
C ALA A 230 -47.71 2.54 18.58
N ASP A 231 -47.79 1.32 19.12
CA ASP A 231 -49.03 0.64 19.49
C ASP A 231 -49.85 1.39 20.56
N ASN A 232 -49.20 2.24 21.36
CA ASN A 232 -49.81 3.02 22.43
C ASN A 232 -49.89 4.53 22.11
N SER A 233 -49.69 4.93 20.85
CA SER A 233 -49.78 6.33 20.40
C SER A 233 -50.55 6.47 19.09
N ASP A 234 -50.69 7.70 18.57
CA ASP A 234 -51.29 7.97 17.27
C ASP A 234 -50.30 7.77 16.09
N LEU A 235 -49.11 7.23 16.35
CA LEU A 235 -48.07 7.02 15.35
C LEU A 235 -48.24 5.66 14.64
N ALA A 236 -47.96 5.64 13.34
CA ALA A 236 -48.29 4.49 12.49
C ALA A 236 -47.45 3.23 12.76
N ASP A 237 -46.16 3.40 13.06
CA ASP A 237 -45.20 2.32 13.27
C ASP A 237 -43.95 2.80 14.04
N ALA A 238 -43.05 1.86 14.35
CA ALA A 238 -41.78 2.13 15.02
C ALA A 238 -40.90 3.15 14.28
N GLY A 239 -40.95 3.18 12.95
CA GLY A 239 -40.22 4.15 12.12
C GLY A 239 -40.77 5.56 12.30
N ALA A 240 -42.10 5.71 12.37
CA ALA A 240 -42.76 6.97 12.68
C ALA A 240 -42.41 7.47 14.09
N VAL A 241 -42.29 6.57 15.08
CA VAL A 241 -41.80 6.92 16.43
C VAL A 241 -40.38 7.45 16.37
N LEU A 242 -39.47 6.74 15.70
CA LEU A 242 -38.08 7.19 15.57
C LEU A 242 -37.98 8.54 14.82
N ALA A 243 -38.79 8.75 13.78
CA ALA A 243 -38.86 10.02 13.07
C ALA A 243 -39.35 11.16 13.98
N ALA A 244 -40.39 10.93 14.78
CA ALA A 244 -40.88 11.90 15.76
C ALA A 244 -39.83 12.22 16.84
N ILE A 245 -39.08 11.21 17.31
CA ILE A 245 -37.91 11.41 18.19
C ILE A 245 -36.85 12.24 17.45
N GLY A 246 -36.63 12.02 16.16
CA GLY A 246 -35.70 12.79 15.34
C GLY A 246 -36.07 14.26 15.19
N GLU A 247 -37.36 14.56 15.04
CA GLU A 247 -37.86 15.93 14.94
C GLU A 247 -37.72 16.69 16.27
N ASN A 248 -38.00 16.03 17.40
CA ASN A 248 -38.06 16.68 18.71
C ASN A 248 -36.75 16.59 19.51
N THR A 249 -36.01 15.51 19.32
CA THR A 249 -34.78 15.15 20.04
C THR A 249 -33.72 14.56 19.09
N PRO A 250 -33.23 15.34 18.12
CA PRO A 250 -32.41 14.83 17.01
C PRO A 250 -31.15 14.10 17.46
N ARG A 251 -30.51 14.54 18.55
CA ARG A 251 -29.31 13.89 19.10
C ARG A 251 -29.62 12.53 19.71
N LEU A 252 -30.79 12.36 20.31
CA LEU A 252 -31.22 11.09 20.88
C LEU A 252 -31.58 10.10 19.76
N ALA A 253 -32.32 10.53 18.75
CA ALA A 253 -32.60 9.70 17.57
C ALA A 253 -31.29 9.25 16.89
N GLN A 254 -30.31 10.15 16.79
CA GLN A 254 -28.98 9.82 16.28
C GLN A 254 -28.27 8.79 17.15
N ALA A 255 -28.29 8.95 18.48
CA ALA A 255 -27.69 7.98 19.39
C ALA A 255 -28.36 6.60 19.29
N ILE A 256 -29.68 6.54 19.24
CA ILE A 256 -30.46 5.29 19.08
C ILE A 256 -30.10 4.61 17.75
N THR A 257 -30.15 5.36 16.65
CA THR A 257 -29.82 4.84 15.31
C THR A 257 -28.39 4.31 15.26
N ASN A 258 -27.43 5.09 15.78
CA ASN A 258 -26.03 4.69 15.77
C ASN A 258 -25.74 3.51 16.70
N LEU A 259 -26.43 3.42 17.84
CA LEU A 259 -26.26 2.32 18.77
C LEU A 259 -26.63 0.98 18.10
N LEU A 260 -27.77 0.92 17.40
CA LEU A 260 -28.18 -0.25 16.62
C LEU A 260 -27.11 -0.64 15.58
N VAL A 261 -26.61 0.33 14.83
CA VAL A 261 -25.55 0.10 13.81
C VAL A 261 -24.26 -0.39 14.45
N VAL A 262 -23.84 0.19 15.58
CA VAL A 262 -22.58 -0.16 16.25
C VAL A 262 -22.66 -1.55 16.87
N THR A 263 -23.77 -1.91 17.52
CA THR A 263 -23.91 -3.24 18.15
C THR A 263 -24.04 -4.35 17.10
N ASP A 264 -24.84 -4.14 16.05
CA ASP A 264 -24.98 -5.12 14.95
C ASP A 264 -23.66 -5.26 14.19
N GLY A 265 -23.04 -4.12 13.87
CA GLY A 265 -21.79 -4.04 13.13
C GLY A 265 -20.57 -4.53 13.89
N PHE A 266 -20.65 -4.74 15.20
CA PHE A 266 -19.48 -5.14 15.99
C PHE A 266 -18.96 -6.53 15.60
N ARG A 267 -19.87 -7.47 15.32
CA ARG A 267 -19.58 -8.84 14.90
C ARG A 267 -19.72 -9.06 13.40
N GLU A 268 -20.61 -8.32 12.75
CA GLU A 268 -20.82 -8.43 11.31
C GLU A 268 -21.05 -7.04 10.73
N ILE A 269 -19.97 -6.43 10.25
CA ILE A 269 -20.00 -5.11 9.63
C ILE A 269 -20.74 -5.23 8.28
N PRO A 270 -21.83 -4.49 8.06
CA PRO A 270 -22.56 -4.54 6.81
C PRO A 270 -21.76 -3.89 5.68
N GLY A 271 -21.75 -4.54 4.51
CA GLY A 271 -21.21 -3.97 3.26
C GLY A 271 -19.70 -4.08 3.08
N ILE A 272 -18.99 -4.79 3.98
CA ILE A 272 -17.54 -5.04 3.84
C ILE A 272 -17.22 -6.42 3.26
N ASP A 273 -18.18 -7.09 2.61
CA ASP A 273 -17.96 -8.39 1.95
C ASP A 273 -16.69 -8.47 1.06
N PRO A 274 -16.30 -7.42 0.33
CA PRO A 274 -15.09 -7.44 -0.48
C PRO A 274 -13.79 -7.23 0.31
N LEU A 275 -13.86 -6.80 1.57
CA LEU A 275 -12.69 -6.51 2.38
C LEU A 275 -12.01 -7.82 2.80
N THR A 276 -10.74 -7.95 2.43
CA THR A 276 -9.90 -9.09 2.77
C THR A 276 -8.58 -8.60 3.34
N ARG A 277 -8.01 -9.41 4.23
CA ARG A 277 -6.61 -9.30 4.62
C ARG A 277 -5.70 -9.51 3.42
N PHE A 278 -4.43 -9.14 3.55
CA PHE A 278 -3.48 -9.26 2.44
C PHE A 278 -3.23 -10.71 2.00
N ASP A 279 -3.50 -11.68 2.86
CA ASP A 279 -3.46 -13.11 2.53
C ASP A 279 -4.75 -13.64 1.84
N GLY A 280 -5.76 -12.77 1.66
CA GLY A 280 -7.03 -13.08 1.04
C GLY A 280 -8.10 -13.62 2.00
N SER A 281 -7.80 -13.76 3.30
CA SER A 281 -8.81 -14.11 4.30
C SER A 281 -9.82 -12.96 4.49
N PRO A 282 -11.11 -13.24 4.73
CA PRO A 282 -12.12 -12.19 4.85
C PRO A 282 -12.00 -11.42 6.17
N VAL A 283 -12.38 -10.13 6.14
CA VAL A 283 -12.59 -9.30 7.33
C VAL A 283 -14.08 -9.02 7.46
N ARG A 284 -14.68 -9.32 8.61
CA ARG A 284 -16.14 -9.28 8.82
C ARG A 284 -16.55 -8.50 10.07
N SER A 285 -15.70 -8.46 11.09
CA SER A 285 -16.03 -7.87 12.39
C SER A 285 -15.11 -6.70 12.75
N ILE A 286 -15.48 -5.92 13.77
CA ILE A 286 -14.63 -4.83 14.30
C ILE A 286 -13.30 -5.38 14.85
N PRO A 287 -13.26 -6.48 15.62
CA PRO A 287 -12.00 -7.10 16.02
C PRO A 287 -11.13 -7.54 14.83
N GLU A 288 -11.70 -8.13 13.79
CA GLU A 288 -10.94 -8.51 12.59
C GLU A 288 -10.46 -7.28 11.80
N LEU A 289 -11.25 -6.20 11.78
CA LEU A 289 -10.86 -4.95 11.14
C LEU A 289 -9.69 -4.29 11.87
N ARG A 290 -9.68 -4.34 13.20
CA ARG A 290 -8.55 -3.94 14.04
C ARG A 290 -7.30 -4.73 13.66
N ASP A 291 -7.40 -6.05 13.63
CA ASP A 291 -6.27 -6.94 13.30
C ASP A 291 -5.77 -6.71 11.85
N TYR A 292 -6.68 -6.45 10.91
CA TYR A 292 -6.33 -6.05 9.54
C TYR A 292 -5.49 -4.77 9.51
N PHE A 293 -5.88 -3.72 10.25
CA PHE A 293 -5.08 -2.50 10.30
C PHE A 293 -3.73 -2.72 10.99
N ALA A 294 -3.72 -3.44 12.12
CA ALA A 294 -2.54 -3.64 12.96
C ALA A 294 -1.48 -4.56 12.31
N ASP A 295 -1.90 -5.67 11.69
CA ASP A 295 -0.97 -6.67 11.18
C ASP A 295 -0.69 -6.54 9.67
N ASP A 296 -1.64 -6.00 8.89
CA ASP A 296 -1.51 -5.92 7.44
C ASP A 296 -1.20 -4.50 6.97
N VAL A 297 -2.09 -3.54 7.26
CA VAL A 297 -2.00 -2.18 6.72
C VAL A 297 -0.78 -1.43 7.27
N VAL A 298 -0.63 -1.35 8.60
CA VAL A 298 0.48 -0.59 9.21
C VAL A 298 1.83 -1.18 8.81
N PRO A 299 2.08 -2.51 8.92
CA PRO A 299 3.34 -3.09 8.48
C PRO A 299 3.58 -2.96 6.98
N GLY A 300 2.52 -3.12 6.17
CA GLY A 300 2.60 -2.96 4.72
C GLY A 300 2.98 -1.55 4.29
N VAL A 301 2.34 -0.53 4.87
CA VAL A 301 2.68 0.89 4.60
C VAL A 301 4.12 1.18 5.02
N ARG A 302 4.56 0.68 6.19
CA ARG A 302 5.94 0.87 6.65
C ARG A 302 6.95 0.26 5.67
N ALA A 303 6.69 -0.96 5.19
CA ALA A 303 7.55 -1.61 4.21
C ALA A 303 7.65 -0.81 2.90
N VAL A 304 6.52 -0.32 2.39
CA VAL A 304 6.48 0.45 1.13
C VAL A 304 7.09 1.84 1.29
N THR A 305 7.03 2.43 2.48
CA THR A 305 7.55 3.80 2.73
C THR A 305 9.05 3.92 2.45
N GLU A 306 9.85 2.92 2.82
CA GLU A 306 11.30 2.93 2.58
C GLU A 306 11.64 2.83 1.09
N ASP A 307 10.97 1.93 0.38
CA ASP A 307 11.09 1.77 -1.08
C ASP A 307 10.64 3.04 -1.82
N PHE A 308 9.50 3.61 -1.40
CA PHE A 308 8.97 4.85 -1.95
C PHE A 308 9.95 6.00 -1.79
N ARG A 309 10.50 6.20 -0.58
CA ARG A 309 11.49 7.25 -0.31
C ARG A 309 12.75 7.07 -1.16
N THR A 310 13.19 5.84 -1.35
CA THR A 310 14.34 5.54 -2.20
C THR A 310 14.08 5.95 -3.65
N LEU A 311 12.91 5.59 -4.19
CA LEU A 311 12.52 5.95 -5.57
C LEU A 311 12.30 7.46 -5.75
N ASP A 312 11.70 8.13 -4.77
CA ASP A 312 11.38 9.56 -4.86
C ASP A 312 12.63 10.46 -4.73
N THR A 313 13.59 10.08 -3.89
CA THR A 313 14.75 10.94 -3.58
C THR A 313 16.02 10.60 -4.35
N THR A 314 16.10 9.44 -4.99
CA THR A 314 17.30 9.02 -5.72
C THR A 314 17.21 9.43 -7.20
N PRO A 315 18.02 10.39 -7.66
CA PRO A 315 18.05 10.74 -9.08
C PRO A 315 18.78 9.67 -9.91
N PRO A 316 18.44 9.51 -11.22
CA PRO A 316 17.42 10.25 -11.95
C PRO A 316 15.99 9.72 -11.71
N PRO A 317 14.94 10.53 -11.97
CA PRO A 317 13.54 10.09 -11.93
C PRO A 317 13.28 8.87 -12.82
N VAL A 318 12.23 8.10 -12.47
CA VAL A 318 12.01 6.76 -13.04
C VAL A 318 11.63 6.84 -14.53
N ASP A 319 10.90 7.87 -14.93
CA ASP A 319 10.49 8.17 -16.31
C ASP A 319 11.65 8.56 -17.24
N VAL A 320 12.83 8.88 -16.69
CA VAL A 320 14.03 9.27 -17.48
C VAL A 320 14.82 8.04 -17.97
N PHE A 321 14.64 6.87 -17.38
CA PHE A 321 15.37 5.67 -17.80
C PHE A 321 15.05 5.20 -19.23
N PRO A 322 13.77 5.12 -19.69
CA PRO A 322 13.46 4.71 -21.06
C PRO A 322 14.16 5.56 -22.15
N PRO A 323 14.09 6.91 -22.14
CA PRO A 323 14.76 7.70 -23.16
C PRO A 323 16.29 7.59 -23.08
N LEU A 324 16.88 7.52 -21.88
CA LEU A 324 18.33 7.32 -21.73
C LEU A 324 18.79 5.99 -22.33
N LEU A 325 18.10 4.89 -22.02
CA LEU A 325 18.42 3.56 -22.56
C LEU A 325 18.27 3.53 -24.09
N LEU A 326 17.24 4.19 -24.63
CA LEU A 326 17.04 4.30 -26.06
C LEU A 326 18.18 5.07 -26.74
N ILE A 327 18.57 6.23 -26.19
CA ILE A 327 19.69 7.04 -26.70
C ILE A 327 20.98 6.22 -26.68
N VAL A 328 21.29 5.55 -25.56
CA VAL A 328 22.47 4.70 -25.43
C VAL A 328 22.44 3.57 -26.46
N GLY A 329 21.30 2.90 -26.63
CA GLY A 329 21.12 1.85 -27.64
C GLY A 329 21.40 2.38 -29.06
N ILE A 330 20.84 3.53 -29.43
CA ILE A 330 21.06 4.17 -30.74
C ILE A 330 22.54 4.50 -30.95
N LEU A 331 23.20 5.12 -29.96
CA LEU A 331 24.63 5.47 -30.05
C LEU A 331 25.51 4.24 -30.24
N VAL A 332 25.22 3.16 -29.50
CA VAL A 332 25.94 1.88 -29.61
C VAL A 332 25.74 1.26 -31.00
N ILE A 333 24.52 1.32 -31.57
CA ILE A 333 24.26 0.86 -32.94
C ILE A 333 25.08 1.68 -33.95
N ILE A 334 25.02 3.01 -33.88
CA ILE A 334 25.74 3.91 -34.80
C ILE A 334 27.25 3.62 -34.73
N TYR A 335 27.80 3.51 -33.52
CA TYR A 335 29.22 3.24 -33.31
C TYR A 335 29.64 1.87 -33.86
N GLY A 336 28.88 0.80 -33.52
CA GLY A 336 29.18 -0.54 -34.02
C GLY A 336 29.10 -0.63 -35.54
N VAL A 337 28.10 0.00 -36.17
CA VAL A 337 27.96 0.05 -37.64
C VAL A 337 29.12 0.83 -38.28
N ALA A 338 29.50 1.98 -37.72
CA ALA A 338 30.62 2.78 -38.22
C ALA A 338 31.95 1.99 -38.14
N MET A 339 32.18 1.28 -37.05
CA MET A 339 33.39 0.47 -36.93
C MET A 339 33.38 -0.75 -37.85
N LEU A 340 32.21 -1.36 -38.11
CA LEU A 340 32.07 -2.40 -39.13
C LEU A 340 32.42 -1.90 -40.53
N THR A 341 31.96 -0.70 -40.90
CA THR A 341 32.25 -0.13 -42.23
C THR A 341 33.72 0.25 -42.37
N ILE A 342 34.32 0.87 -41.35
CA ILE A 342 35.75 1.22 -41.32
C ILE A 342 36.62 -0.05 -41.39
N THR A 343 36.31 -1.08 -40.60
CA THR A 343 37.06 -2.35 -40.60
C THR A 343 37.00 -3.05 -41.96
N LYS A 344 35.87 -2.94 -42.68
CA LYS A 344 35.75 -3.47 -44.04
C LYS A 344 36.54 -2.65 -45.07
N ALA A 345 36.62 -1.32 -44.90
CA ALA A 345 37.23 -0.40 -45.87
C ALA A 345 38.77 -0.33 -45.77
N MET A 346 39.37 -0.57 -44.60
CA MET A 346 40.83 -0.49 -44.38
C MET A 346 41.63 -1.68 -44.95
N VAL A 347 40.99 -2.60 -45.68
CA VAL A 347 41.64 -3.78 -46.26
C VAL A 347 41.78 -3.60 -47.79
N PRO A 348 43.00 -3.37 -48.33
CA PRO A 348 43.21 -3.48 -49.76
C PRO A 348 43.03 -4.93 -50.21
N ILE A 349 42.38 -5.14 -51.35
CA ILE A 349 42.34 -6.42 -52.06
C ILE A 349 43.80 -6.76 -52.42
N SER A 350 44.44 -7.64 -51.67
CA SER A 350 45.70 -8.23 -52.10
C SER A 350 45.39 -9.14 -53.29
N VAL A 351 45.67 -8.65 -54.48
CA VAL A 351 45.88 -9.49 -55.65
C VAL A 351 47.06 -10.40 -55.31
N GLU A 352 46.84 -11.72 -55.30
CA GLU A 352 47.91 -12.71 -55.16
C GLU A 352 48.96 -12.48 -56.27
N PRO A 353 50.26 -12.52 -55.98
CA PRO A 353 51.26 -12.59 -57.03
C PRO A 353 51.23 -14.02 -57.61
N ASP A 354 50.92 -14.14 -58.91
CA ASP A 354 51.16 -15.37 -59.66
C ASP A 354 52.67 -15.64 -59.67
N GLU A 355 53.14 -16.50 -58.78
CA GLU A 355 54.42 -17.19 -58.89
C GLU A 355 54.29 -18.39 -59.85
N GLU A 356 55.36 -18.60 -60.62
CA GLU A 356 55.68 -19.75 -61.48
C GLU A 356 55.12 -19.76 -62.92
N VAL A 357 55.93 -19.25 -63.86
CA VAL A 357 56.47 -20.09 -64.96
C VAL A 357 57.87 -19.57 -65.32
N GLU A 358 58.89 -19.94 -64.56
CA GLU A 358 60.29 -19.93 -65.00
C GLU A 358 60.80 -21.38 -65.06
N GLU A 359 60.29 -22.17 -66.02
CA GLU A 359 60.87 -23.46 -66.36
C GLU A 359 60.61 -23.82 -67.84
N LYS A 360 61.20 -23.04 -68.78
CA LYS A 360 61.45 -23.50 -70.16
C LYS A 360 62.66 -22.79 -70.78
N SER A 361 63.86 -23.07 -70.27
CA SER A 361 65.09 -22.84 -71.03
C SER A 361 66.21 -23.77 -70.55
N GLU A 362 66.07 -25.08 -70.81
CA GLU A 362 67.20 -25.97 -71.12
C GLU A 362 66.67 -27.38 -71.42
N LEU A 363 66.15 -27.58 -72.64
CA LEU A 363 66.03 -28.89 -73.29
C LEU A 363 65.84 -28.69 -74.80
N ALA A 364 66.90 -28.16 -75.43
CA ALA A 364 67.09 -28.21 -76.88
C ALA A 364 68.60 -28.21 -77.17
N ALA A 365 69.26 -29.31 -76.79
CA ALA A 365 70.49 -29.76 -77.42
C ALA A 365 70.13 -30.90 -78.38
N VAL A 366 69.95 -30.56 -79.66
CA VAL A 366 70.24 -31.40 -80.85
C VAL A 366 70.72 -30.46 -81.95
#